data_AF-A0A8S3VGF5-F1
#
_entry.id   AF-A0A8S3VGF5-F1
#
_cell.length_a   1.000
_cell.length_b   1.000
_cell.length_c   1.000
_cell.angle_alpha   90.00
_cell.angle_beta   90.00
_cell.angle_gamma   90.00
#
_symmetry.space_group_name_H-M   'P 1'
#
loop_
_entity.id
_entity.type
_entity.pdbx_description
1 polymer ?
#
loop_
_entity_poly.entity_id
_entity_poly.type
_entity_poly.pdbx_seq_one_letter_code
_entity_poly.pdbx_strand_id
1 'polypeptide(L)'
;MSILKDYNEFARKLRCRYMFSQEKTDLHPFRSNTGYKPASTCHTLENYIDLTKLELSFLPIERNVKNNLTKGERIALRNLKNDETIVIKKADKNSNCVILDRLDYITEVTRQLNTQHYCQLDSFNMAELKIQVIEYIKSLYDQGIIDKISFKFLTNGQKLRDARLGRIYILPKIHRLETETFKQIQHDGLNELNIIPPGRPIISQCGSVTELIQIQIQIQIFYWTKHI
;
A
#
# COMPACT_ATOMS: atom_id res chain seq x y z
N MET A 1 -9.92 6.79 -12.67
CA MET A 1 -10.33 7.67 -11.56
C MET A 1 -10.94 8.90 -12.22
N SER A 2 -12.21 9.23 -11.96
CA SER A 2 -12.91 10.32 -12.66
C SER A 2 -12.87 11.56 -11.79
N ILE A 3 -12.56 12.72 -12.38
CA ILE A 3 -12.53 14.02 -11.70
C ILE A 3 -13.82 14.31 -10.93
N LEU A 4 -14.96 13.83 -11.44
CA LEU A 4 -16.26 13.97 -10.79
C LEU A 4 -16.35 13.16 -9.50
N LYS A 5 -15.73 11.97 -9.45
CA LYS A 5 -15.67 11.16 -8.23
C LYS A 5 -14.84 11.84 -7.16
N ASP A 6 -13.70 12.40 -7.54
CA ASP A 6 -12.79 13.10 -6.63
C ASP A 6 -13.44 14.40 -6.12
N TYR A 7 -14.12 15.13 -7.00
CA TYR A 7 -14.92 16.30 -6.65
C TYR A 7 -16.03 15.97 -5.64
N ASN A 8 -16.80 14.90 -5.88
CA ASN A 8 -17.87 14.50 -4.94
C ASN A 8 -17.32 14.16 -3.55
N GLU A 9 -16.14 13.53 -3.48
CA GLU A 9 -15.47 13.24 -2.22
C GLU A 9 -14.95 14.52 -1.54
N PHE A 10 -14.42 15.47 -2.32
CA PHE A 10 -14.04 16.80 -1.83
C PHE A 10 -15.23 17.54 -1.22
N ALA A 11 -16.33 17.67 -1.95
CA ALA A 11 -17.55 18.35 -1.48
C ALA A 11 -18.09 17.70 -0.20
N ARG A 12 -18.12 16.36 -0.15
CA ARG A 12 -18.52 15.62 1.06
C ARG A 12 -17.63 15.94 2.26
N LYS A 13 -16.31 15.93 2.09
CA LYS A 13 -15.35 16.25 3.16
C LYS A 13 -15.53 17.67 3.67
N LEU A 14 -15.77 18.63 2.78
CA LEU A 14 -15.97 20.03 3.13
C LEU A 14 -17.24 20.21 3.97
N ARG A 15 -18.36 19.60 3.55
CA ARG A 15 -19.61 19.58 4.33
C ARG A 15 -19.44 18.92 5.69
N CYS A 16 -18.72 17.79 5.79
CA CYS A 16 -18.44 17.16 7.08
C CYS A 16 -17.63 18.08 7.99
N ARG A 17 -16.59 18.75 7.47
CA ARG A 17 -15.79 19.69 8.26
C ARG A 17 -16.60 20.88 8.76
N TYR A 18 -17.50 21.40 7.94
CA TYR A 18 -18.36 22.50 8.34
C TYR A 18 -19.33 22.08 9.45
N MET A 19 -20.04 20.95 9.24
CA MET A 19 -21.03 20.43 10.18
C MET A 19 -20.43 20.12 11.56
N PHE A 20 -19.22 19.56 11.60
CA PHE A 20 -18.52 19.20 12.84
C PHE A 20 -17.46 20.24 13.26
N SER A 21 -17.51 21.47 12.73
CA SER A 21 -16.47 22.49 12.98
C SER A 21 -16.34 22.90 14.45
N GLN A 22 -17.44 22.83 15.21
CA GLN A 22 -17.48 23.16 16.63
C GLN A 22 -17.29 21.94 17.53
N GLU A 23 -17.28 20.73 16.96
CA GLU A 23 -17.09 19.49 17.72
C GLU A 23 -15.60 19.17 17.82
N LYS A 24 -15.03 19.40 19.01
CA LYS A 24 -13.76 18.77 19.38
C LYS A 24 -14.07 17.39 19.96
N THR A 25 -14.33 16.43 19.09
CA THR A 25 -14.43 15.03 19.51
C THR A 25 -13.07 14.37 19.40
N ASP A 26 -12.61 13.76 20.48
CA ASP A 26 -11.48 12.83 20.45
C ASP A 26 -11.93 11.59 19.68
N LEU A 27 -11.71 11.65 18.37
CA LEU A 27 -12.10 10.58 17.48
C LEU A 27 -11.23 9.36 17.75
N HIS A 28 -11.89 8.23 17.98
CA HIS A 28 -11.21 6.95 18.07
C HIS A 28 -10.35 6.72 16.80
N PRO A 29 -9.09 6.29 16.95
CA PRO A 29 -8.17 6.13 15.83
C PRO A 29 -8.62 5.03 14.86
N PHE A 30 -9.30 4.00 15.37
CA PHE A 30 -9.80 2.88 14.60
C PHE A 30 -11.25 3.14 14.23
N ARG A 31 -11.48 3.63 13.00
CA ARG A 31 -12.81 3.94 12.50
C ARG A 31 -12.97 3.54 11.04
N SER A 32 -14.13 2.98 10.73
CA SER A 32 -14.55 2.72 9.37
C SER A 32 -15.20 3.97 8.78
N ASN A 33 -15.02 4.22 7.48
CA ASN A 33 -15.76 5.27 6.80
C ASN A 33 -17.25 4.92 6.84
N THR A 34 -18.04 5.78 7.48
CA THR A 34 -19.50 5.59 7.60
C THR A 34 -20.22 5.84 6.28
N GLY A 35 -19.55 6.40 5.27
CA GLY A 35 -20.19 6.86 4.04
C GLY A 35 -21.14 8.03 4.25
N TYR A 36 -21.12 8.64 5.44
CA TYR A 36 -22.03 9.70 5.83
C TYR A 36 -21.96 10.87 4.85
N LYS A 37 -23.14 11.28 4.40
CA LYS A 37 -23.35 12.43 3.53
C LYS A 37 -24.18 13.44 4.33
N PRO A 38 -23.55 14.51 4.86
CA PRO A 38 -24.27 15.55 5.56
C PRO A 38 -25.29 16.22 4.64
N ALA A 39 -26.43 16.60 5.20
CA ALA A 39 -27.39 17.44 4.50
C ALA A 39 -26.76 18.80 4.18
N SER A 40 -27.28 19.47 3.14
CA SER A 40 -26.94 20.86 2.88
C SER A 40 -27.39 21.71 4.07
N THR A 41 -26.45 22.44 4.67
CA THR A 41 -26.68 23.21 5.91
C THR A 41 -26.36 24.69 5.77
N CYS A 42 -25.44 25.07 4.87
CA CYS A 42 -24.97 26.45 4.73
C CYS A 42 -24.96 26.89 3.27
N HIS A 43 -25.71 27.96 2.98
CA HIS A 43 -25.85 28.48 1.62
C HIS A 43 -24.51 28.95 1.03
N THR A 44 -23.66 29.63 1.81
CA THR A 44 -22.33 30.05 1.36
C THR A 44 -21.43 28.88 0.98
N LEU A 45 -21.48 27.81 1.77
CA LEU A 45 -20.72 26.58 1.51
C LEU A 45 -21.21 25.88 0.24
N GLU A 46 -22.53 25.72 0.08
CA GLU A 46 -23.08 25.11 -1.13
C GLU A 46 -22.80 25.95 -2.37
N ASN A 47 -22.91 27.28 -2.28
CA ASN A 47 -22.55 28.17 -3.38
C ASN A 47 -21.08 28.00 -3.78
N TYR A 48 -20.16 27.90 -2.82
CA TYR A 48 -18.74 27.64 -3.13
C TYR A 48 -18.54 26.27 -3.81
N ILE A 49 -19.20 25.22 -3.30
CA ILE A 49 -19.19 23.88 -3.90
C ILE A 49 -19.69 23.97 -5.35
N ASP A 50 -20.86 24.54 -5.58
CA ASP A 50 -21.47 24.65 -6.91
C ASP A 50 -20.65 25.50 -7.89
N LEU A 51 -20.11 26.64 -7.45
CA LEU A 51 -19.19 27.46 -8.24
C LEU A 51 -17.92 26.68 -8.60
N THR A 52 -17.32 25.96 -7.65
CA THR A 52 -16.15 25.11 -7.91
C THR A 52 -16.47 24.02 -8.93
N LYS A 53 -17.66 23.39 -8.85
CA LYS A 53 -18.11 22.39 -9.82
C LYS A 53 -18.23 22.99 -11.22
N LEU A 54 -18.78 24.19 -11.29
CA LEU A 54 -19.00 24.92 -12.52
C LEU A 54 -17.66 25.33 -13.14
N GLU A 55 -16.73 25.89 -12.37
CA GLU A 55 -15.36 26.17 -12.79
C GLU A 55 -14.68 24.92 -13.35
N LEU A 56 -14.73 23.79 -12.62
CA LEU A 56 -14.18 22.51 -13.09
C LEU A 56 -14.82 22.02 -14.39
N SER A 57 -16.09 22.34 -14.63
CA SER A 57 -16.79 21.96 -15.87
C SER A 57 -16.35 22.80 -17.08
N PHE A 58 -15.92 24.04 -16.83
CA PHE A 58 -15.41 24.96 -17.85
C PHE A 58 -13.92 24.82 -18.12
N LEU A 59 -13.18 24.11 -17.25
CA LEU A 59 -11.76 23.85 -17.49
C LEU A 59 -11.59 23.11 -18.82
N PRO A 60 -10.76 23.63 -19.75
CA PRO A 60 -10.47 22.93 -20.98
C PRO A 60 -9.68 21.66 -20.63
N ILE A 61 -10.37 20.53 -20.59
CA ILE A 61 -9.71 19.23 -20.46
C ILE A 61 -9.06 18.96 -21.81
N GLU A 62 -7.77 19.24 -21.93
CA GLU A 62 -6.97 18.77 -23.04
C GLU A 62 -6.93 17.24 -23.01
N ARG A 63 -7.87 16.61 -23.70
CA ARG A 63 -7.93 15.14 -23.83
C ARG A 63 -6.76 14.60 -24.65
N ASN A 64 -6.08 15.48 -25.40
CA ASN A 64 -4.95 15.16 -26.25
C ASN A 64 -3.62 15.44 -25.56
N VAL A 65 -3.39 14.79 -24.42
CA VAL A 65 -2.02 14.61 -23.96
C VAL A 65 -1.34 13.69 -24.97
N LYS A 66 -0.51 14.26 -25.85
CA LYS A 66 0.34 13.46 -26.72
C LYS A 66 1.19 12.55 -25.83
N ASN A 67 1.20 11.26 -26.12
CA ASN A 67 2.09 10.34 -25.42
C ASN A 67 3.52 10.88 -25.54
N ASN A 68 4.19 11.03 -24.41
CA ASN A 68 5.60 11.41 -24.36
C ASN A 68 6.55 10.30 -24.86
N LEU A 69 5.98 9.15 -25.23
CA LEU A 69 6.69 7.99 -25.76
C LEU A 69 6.18 7.69 -27.17
N THR A 70 7.12 7.38 -28.05
CA THR A 70 6.87 6.88 -29.40
C THR A 70 6.10 5.55 -29.36
N LYS A 71 5.58 5.12 -30.53
CA LYS A 71 4.93 3.81 -30.64
C LYS A 71 5.92 2.67 -30.33
N GLY A 72 7.16 2.79 -30.79
CA GLY A 72 8.22 1.81 -30.56
C GLY A 72 8.54 1.65 -29.08
N GLU A 73 8.77 2.75 -28.36
CA GLU A 73 9.06 2.72 -26.90
C GLU A 73 7.90 2.12 -26.10
N ARG A 74 6.65 2.43 -26.46
CA ARG A 74 5.49 1.82 -25.78
C ARG A 74 5.37 0.32 -26.03
N ILE A 75 5.74 -0.14 -27.23
CA ILE A 75 5.81 -1.58 -27.54
C ILE A 75 6.95 -2.20 -26.73
N ALA A 76 8.13 -1.59 -26.70
CA ALA A 76 9.27 -2.06 -25.92
C ALA A 76 8.93 -2.16 -24.43
N LEU A 77 8.31 -1.14 -23.83
CA LEU A 77 7.85 -1.17 -22.43
C LEU A 77 6.80 -2.25 -22.18
N ARG A 78 5.89 -2.47 -23.13
CA ARG A 78 4.89 -3.55 -23.02
C ARG A 78 5.56 -4.92 -23.06
N ASN A 79 6.51 -5.11 -23.97
CA ASN A 79 7.27 -6.35 -24.09
C ASN A 79 8.07 -6.59 -22.80
N LEU A 80 8.81 -5.58 -22.33
CA LEU A 80 9.59 -5.64 -21.09
C LEU A 80 8.71 -5.95 -19.87
N LYS A 81 7.52 -5.35 -19.79
CA LYS A 81 6.56 -5.63 -18.70
C LYS A 81 6.03 -7.07 -18.74
N ASN A 82 5.87 -7.63 -19.93
CA ASN A 82 5.30 -8.95 -20.15
C ASN A 82 6.38 -10.05 -20.23
N ASP A 83 7.66 -9.70 -20.16
CA ASP A 83 8.75 -10.64 -20.16
C ASP A 83 8.82 -11.34 -18.80
N GLU A 84 8.50 -12.64 -18.81
CA GLU A 84 8.50 -13.47 -17.61
C GLU A 84 9.90 -13.91 -17.21
N THR A 85 10.93 -13.74 -18.04
CA THR A 85 12.31 -14.12 -17.69
C THR A 85 12.99 -13.12 -16.75
N ILE A 86 12.44 -11.91 -16.66
CA ILE A 86 13.01 -10.83 -15.83
C ILE A 86 12.09 -10.44 -14.66
N VAL A 87 12.69 -9.76 -13.69
CA VAL A 87 12.01 -9.14 -12.56
C VAL A 87 12.45 -7.69 -12.46
N ILE A 88 11.47 -6.77 -12.55
CA ILE A 88 11.70 -5.34 -12.45
C ILE A 88 11.31 -4.86 -11.04
N LYS A 89 12.27 -4.30 -10.31
CA LYS A 89 12.06 -3.77 -8.94
C LYS A 89 12.71 -2.42 -8.75
N LYS A 90 12.17 -1.65 -7.82
CA LYS A 90 12.85 -0.44 -7.33
C LYS A 90 14.07 -0.85 -6.52
N ALA A 91 15.17 -0.11 -6.64
CA ALA A 91 16.31 -0.24 -5.76
C ALA A 91 15.95 0.13 -4.31
N ASP A 92 16.68 -0.45 -3.34
CA ASP A 92 16.49 -0.18 -1.91
C ASP A 92 16.79 1.28 -1.52
N LYS A 93 17.73 1.90 -2.23
CA LYS A 93 18.09 3.31 -2.09
C LYS A 93 18.05 3.97 -3.46
N ASN A 94 17.82 5.28 -3.44
CA ASN A 94 17.68 6.14 -4.61
C ASN A 94 16.42 5.80 -5.44
N SER A 95 16.15 6.59 -6.47
CA SER A 95 15.01 6.43 -7.37
C SER A 95 15.29 5.45 -8.52
N ASN A 96 16.32 4.62 -8.40
CA ASN A 96 16.76 3.72 -9.47
C ASN A 96 15.82 2.51 -9.62
N CYS A 97 15.69 2.05 -10.86
CA CYS A 97 15.05 0.80 -11.24
C CYS A 97 16.13 -0.27 -11.48
N VAL A 98 15.86 -1.51 -11.09
CA VAL A 98 16.75 -2.65 -11.30
C VAL A 98 15.98 -3.73 -12.05
N ILE A 99 16.57 -4.20 -13.13
CA ILE A 99 16.11 -5.35 -13.90
C ILE A 99 17.03 -6.51 -13.53
N LEU A 100 16.44 -7.61 -13.08
CA LEU A 100 17.15 -8.83 -12.68
C LEU A 100 16.65 -10.00 -13.51
N ASP A 101 17.51 -10.98 -13.75
CA ASP A 101 17.07 -12.30 -14.14
C ASP A 101 16.15 -12.88 -13.05
N ARG A 102 15.08 -13.58 -13.47
CA ARG A 102 14.11 -14.16 -12.54
C ARG A 102 14.73 -15.24 -11.65
N LEU A 103 15.63 -16.07 -12.17
CA LEU A 103 16.29 -17.12 -11.40
C LEU A 103 17.20 -16.52 -10.33
N ASP A 104 17.93 -15.45 -10.65
CA ASP A 104 18.74 -14.73 -9.67
C ASP A 104 17.89 -14.11 -8.56
N TYR A 105 16.76 -13.49 -8.94
CA TYR A 105 15.80 -12.95 -7.99
C TYR A 105 15.24 -14.05 -7.07
N ILE A 106 14.85 -15.19 -7.63
CA ILE A 106 14.35 -16.33 -6.84
C ILE A 106 15.44 -16.87 -5.92
N THR A 107 16.67 -16.98 -6.40
CA THR A 107 17.82 -17.45 -5.62
C THR A 107 18.05 -16.57 -4.39
N GLU A 108 18.06 -15.25 -4.55
CA GLU A 108 18.21 -14.33 -3.42
C GLU A 108 17.00 -14.37 -2.47
N VAL A 109 15.77 -14.47 -2.98
CA VAL A 109 14.57 -14.63 -2.12
C VAL A 109 14.66 -15.91 -1.30
N THR A 110 15.01 -17.03 -1.93
CA THR A 110 15.16 -18.33 -1.25
C THR A 110 16.27 -18.29 -0.21
N ARG A 111 17.41 -17.63 -0.50
CA ARG A 111 18.49 -17.42 0.47
C ARG A 111 18.01 -16.64 1.71
N GLN A 112 17.13 -15.66 1.53
CA GLN A 112 16.54 -14.88 2.64
C GLN A 112 15.50 -15.67 3.44
N LEU A 113 14.82 -16.63 2.80
CA LEU A 113 13.86 -17.52 3.47
C LEU A 113 14.53 -18.68 4.18
N ASN A 114 15.71 -19.13 3.71
CA ASN A 114 16.48 -20.22 4.31
C ASN A 114 17.21 -19.77 5.59
N THR A 115 16.44 -19.44 6.61
CA THR A 115 16.93 -19.00 7.93
C THR A 115 16.12 -19.68 9.03
N GLN A 116 16.59 -19.62 10.26
CA GLN A 116 15.87 -20.14 11.44
C GLN A 116 14.51 -19.46 11.71
N HIS A 117 14.20 -18.36 11.03
CA HIS A 117 13.00 -17.55 11.27
C HIS A 117 11.80 -17.96 10.41
N TYR A 118 12.02 -18.76 9.37
CA TYR A 118 10.96 -19.22 8.48
C TYR A 118 11.01 -20.75 8.36
N CYS A 119 9.84 -21.36 8.27
CA CYS A 119 9.70 -22.77 7.92
C CYS A 119 8.74 -22.89 6.74
N GLN A 120 8.97 -23.88 5.89
CA GLN A 120 8.04 -24.24 4.84
C GLN A 120 6.85 -24.97 5.45
N LEU A 121 5.65 -24.63 5.02
CA LEU A 121 4.42 -25.34 5.40
C LEU A 121 4.04 -26.28 4.26
N ASP A 122 3.86 -27.56 4.57
CA ASP A 122 3.43 -28.58 3.61
C ASP A 122 1.98 -28.36 3.15
N SER A 123 1.14 -27.85 4.05
CA SER A 123 -0.23 -27.47 3.76
C SER A 123 -0.62 -26.22 4.53
N PHE A 124 -1.56 -25.46 4.00
CA PHE A 124 -2.00 -24.23 4.61
C PHE A 124 -3.49 -23.98 4.38
N ASN A 125 -4.22 -23.67 5.46
CA ASN A 125 -5.65 -23.42 5.45
C ASN A 125 -5.96 -21.96 5.83
N MET A 126 -6.34 -21.15 4.82
CA MET A 126 -6.73 -19.76 5.02
C MET A 126 -7.96 -19.59 5.93
N ALA A 127 -8.91 -20.52 5.89
CA ALA A 127 -10.14 -20.42 6.69
C ALA A 127 -9.84 -20.62 8.17
N GLU A 128 -8.99 -21.60 8.48
CA GLU A 128 -8.53 -21.87 9.84
C GLU A 128 -7.76 -20.68 10.41
N LEU A 129 -6.81 -20.11 9.65
CA LEU A 129 -6.07 -18.92 10.10
C LEU A 129 -7.01 -17.74 10.39
N LYS A 130 -8.04 -17.53 9.57
CA LYS A 130 -9.04 -16.48 9.81
C LYS A 130 -9.81 -16.70 11.12
N ILE A 131 -10.19 -17.94 11.40
CA ILE A 131 -10.88 -18.30 12.67
C ILE A 131 -9.96 -18.01 13.85
N GLN A 132 -8.72 -18.50 13.82
CA GLN A 132 -7.74 -18.29 14.89
C GLN A 132 -7.49 -16.79 15.15
N VAL A 133 -7.37 -15.98 14.09
CA VAL A 133 -7.21 -14.52 14.23
C VAL A 133 -8.44 -13.88 14.88
N ILE A 134 -9.65 -14.28 14.50
CA ILE A 134 -10.89 -13.75 15.09
C ILE A 134 -11.01 -14.14 16.57
N GLU A 135 -10.70 -15.40 16.90
CA GLU A 135 -10.71 -15.89 18.28
C GLU A 135 -9.69 -15.16 19.15
N TYR A 136 -8.50 -14.89 18.63
CA TYR A 136 -7.50 -14.07 19.31
C TYR A 136 -7.97 -12.63 19.54
N ILE A 137 -8.55 -11.97 18.52
CA ILE A 137 -9.11 -10.63 18.66
C ILE A 137 -10.25 -10.62 19.69
N LYS A 138 -11.07 -11.66 19.73
CA LYS A 138 -12.14 -11.83 20.71
C LYS A 138 -11.59 -11.99 22.13
N SER A 139 -10.54 -12.79 22.32
CA SER A 139 -9.93 -12.94 23.65
C SER A 139 -9.35 -11.62 24.17
N LEU A 140 -8.74 -10.81 23.30
CA LEU A 140 -8.27 -9.46 23.66
C LEU A 140 -9.42 -8.53 24.09
N TYR A 141 -10.59 -8.64 23.45
CA TYR A 141 -11.77 -7.88 23.82
C TYR A 141 -12.37 -8.36 25.14
N ASP A 142 -12.50 -9.67 25.33
CA ASP A 142 -13.04 -10.29 26.55
C ASP A 142 -12.15 -9.98 27.77
N GLN A 143 -10.83 -9.85 27.56
CA GLN A 143 -9.86 -9.42 28.58
C GLN A 143 -9.84 -7.90 28.83
N GLY A 144 -10.60 -7.11 28.05
CA GLY A 144 -10.62 -5.66 28.17
C GLY A 144 -9.37 -4.94 27.66
N ILE A 145 -8.49 -5.63 26.91
CA ILE A 145 -7.27 -5.03 26.33
C ILE A 145 -7.62 -4.08 25.19
N ILE A 146 -8.66 -4.41 24.41
CA ILE A 146 -9.18 -3.57 23.34
C ILE A 146 -10.64 -3.19 23.61
N ASP A 147 -11.01 -1.99 23.18
CA ASP A 147 -12.38 -1.49 23.31
C ASP A 147 -13.30 -2.03 22.19
N LYS A 148 -14.61 -1.78 22.33
CA LYS A 148 -15.62 -2.24 21.38
C LYS A 148 -15.43 -1.67 19.98
N ILE A 149 -14.89 -0.45 19.85
CA ILE A 149 -14.66 0.17 18.54
C ILE A 149 -13.47 -0.50 17.85
N SER A 150 -12.36 -0.72 18.56
CA SER A 150 -11.21 -1.49 18.05
C SER A 150 -11.62 -2.90 17.66
N PHE A 151 -12.38 -3.61 18.51
CA PHE A 151 -12.86 -4.95 18.20
C PHE A 151 -13.65 -5.00 16.89
N LYS A 152 -14.63 -4.11 16.71
CA LYS A 152 -15.41 -4.00 15.46
C LYS A 152 -14.55 -3.66 14.24
N PHE A 153 -13.56 -2.79 14.42
CA PHE A 153 -12.65 -2.41 13.35
C PHE A 153 -11.79 -3.61 12.90
N LEU A 154 -11.19 -4.32 13.84
CA LEU A 154 -10.33 -5.47 13.59
C LEU A 154 -11.09 -6.67 13.03
N THR A 155 -12.36 -6.84 13.42
CA THR A 155 -13.27 -7.88 12.93
C THR A 155 -14.06 -7.48 11.69
N ASN A 156 -13.65 -6.43 10.96
CA ASN A 156 -14.33 -5.97 9.75
C ASN A 156 -14.47 -7.12 8.73
N GLY A 157 -15.66 -7.71 8.69
CA GLY A 157 -15.93 -8.97 8.01
C GLY A 157 -15.67 -8.92 6.51
N GLN A 158 -15.76 -7.75 5.86
CA GLN A 158 -15.43 -7.64 4.44
C GLN A 158 -13.92 -7.77 4.20
N LYS A 159 -13.09 -7.06 4.99
CA LYS A 159 -11.64 -7.15 4.85
C LYS A 159 -11.11 -8.55 5.19
N LEU A 160 -11.64 -9.19 6.24
CA LEU A 160 -11.25 -10.55 6.61
C LEU A 160 -11.73 -11.60 5.59
N ARG A 161 -12.93 -11.43 5.03
CA ARG A 161 -13.45 -12.31 3.97
C ARG A 161 -12.54 -12.29 2.75
N ASP A 162 -12.15 -11.11 2.28
CA ASP A 162 -11.31 -10.93 1.09
C ASP A 162 -9.80 -11.05 1.38
N ALA A 163 -9.43 -11.40 2.62
CA ALA A 163 -8.04 -11.49 3.04
C ALA A 163 -7.30 -12.62 2.32
N ARG A 164 -6.04 -12.33 1.98
CA ARG A 164 -5.07 -13.21 1.31
C ARG A 164 -3.82 -13.41 2.17
N LEU A 165 -2.89 -14.24 1.71
CA LEU A 165 -1.58 -14.32 2.33
C LEU A 165 -0.76 -13.04 2.07
N GLY A 166 0.06 -12.71 3.07
CA GLY A 166 1.12 -11.72 2.89
C GLY A 166 2.09 -12.18 1.81
N ARG A 167 2.69 -11.21 1.08
CA ARG A 167 3.63 -11.50 -0.01
C ARG A 167 5.01 -11.00 0.34
N ILE A 168 6.00 -11.87 0.23
CA ILE A 168 7.40 -11.47 0.31
C ILE A 168 7.88 -10.95 -1.05
N TYR A 169 8.66 -9.88 -1.03
CA TYR A 169 9.47 -9.43 -2.16
C TYR A 169 10.74 -8.78 -1.66
N ILE A 170 11.76 -8.68 -2.52
CA ILE A 170 13.03 -8.03 -2.17
C ILE A 170 13.21 -6.73 -2.94
N LEU A 171 13.87 -5.76 -2.29
CA LEU A 171 14.40 -4.55 -2.94
C LEU A 171 15.93 -4.70 -3.10
N PRO A 172 16.47 -4.68 -4.33
CA PRO A 172 17.91 -4.86 -4.54
C PRO A 172 18.73 -3.72 -3.91
N LYS A 173 19.71 -4.08 -3.08
CA LYS A 173 20.64 -3.15 -2.44
C LYS A 173 21.89 -2.95 -3.29
N ILE A 174 21.72 -2.48 -4.52
CA ILE A 174 22.83 -2.24 -5.47
C ILE A 174 23.94 -1.33 -4.91
N HIS A 175 23.62 -0.46 -3.94
CA HIS A 175 24.58 0.40 -3.24
C HIS A 175 25.52 -0.35 -2.27
N ARG A 176 25.30 -1.65 -2.04
CA ARG A 176 26.18 -2.52 -1.25
C ARG A 176 27.16 -3.31 -2.12
N LEU A 177 27.05 -3.20 -3.44
CA LEU A 177 28.05 -3.73 -4.34
C LEU A 177 29.30 -2.86 -4.25
N GLU A 178 30.48 -3.45 -4.50
CA GLU A 178 31.73 -2.70 -4.55
C GLU A 178 31.66 -1.60 -5.62
N THR A 179 32.37 -0.49 -5.38
CA THR A 179 32.24 0.72 -6.21
C THR A 179 32.62 0.49 -7.66
N GLU A 180 33.65 -0.31 -7.93
CA GLU A 180 34.05 -0.64 -9.30
C GLU A 180 33.02 -1.57 -9.98
N THR A 181 32.49 -2.55 -9.25
CA THR A 181 31.37 -3.38 -9.72
C THR A 181 30.15 -2.53 -10.05
N PHE A 182 29.81 -1.53 -9.22
CA PHE A 182 28.67 -0.65 -9.46
C PHE A 182 28.85 0.21 -10.72
N LYS A 183 30.05 0.75 -10.94
CA LYS A 183 30.37 1.50 -12.18
C LYS A 183 30.29 0.59 -13.41
N GLN A 184 30.79 -0.64 -13.31
CA GLN A 184 30.75 -1.60 -14.40
C GLN A 184 29.31 -2.01 -14.73
N ILE A 185 28.46 -2.25 -13.73
CA ILE A 185 27.03 -2.53 -13.91
C ILE A 185 26.29 -1.38 -14.62
N GLN A 186 26.69 -0.12 -14.39
CA GLN A 186 26.09 1.02 -15.07
C GLN A 186 26.42 1.06 -16.57
N HIS A 187 27.53 0.46 -16.99
CA HIS A 187 27.99 0.45 -18.38
C HIS A 187 27.57 -0.84 -19.11
N ASP A 188 27.79 -2.00 -18.47
CA ASP A 188 27.68 -3.34 -19.09
C ASP A 188 26.41 -4.11 -18.65
N GLY A 189 25.70 -3.63 -17.62
CA GLY A 189 24.57 -4.35 -17.01
C GLY A 189 25.02 -5.44 -16.02
N LEU A 190 24.05 -6.06 -15.34
CA LEU A 190 24.32 -7.06 -14.28
C LEU A 190 24.73 -8.45 -14.83
N ASN A 191 24.37 -8.77 -16.08
CA ASN A 191 24.45 -10.13 -16.61
C ASN A 191 25.88 -10.60 -16.89
N GLU A 192 26.81 -9.69 -17.18
CA GLU A 192 28.20 -10.08 -17.52
C GLU A 192 29.04 -10.42 -16.29
N LEU A 193 28.61 -9.98 -15.09
CA LEU A 193 29.40 -10.11 -13.86
C LEU A 193 28.99 -11.32 -13.00
N ASN A 194 27.86 -11.97 -13.31
CA ASN A 194 27.29 -13.07 -12.52
C ASN A 194 27.13 -12.73 -11.03
N ILE A 195 26.75 -11.49 -10.73
CA ILE A 195 26.60 -10.96 -9.37
C ILE A 195 25.12 -10.76 -9.05
N ILE A 196 24.64 -11.44 -8.01
CA ILE A 196 23.30 -11.25 -7.47
C ILE A 196 23.36 -10.19 -6.36
N PRO A 197 22.75 -8.99 -6.53
CA PRO A 197 22.78 -7.97 -5.49
C PRO A 197 21.96 -8.41 -4.27
N PRO A 198 22.44 -8.15 -3.04
CA PRO A 198 21.71 -8.52 -1.83
C PRO A 198 20.36 -7.78 -1.75
N GLY A 199 19.31 -8.46 -1.32
CA GLY A 199 17.97 -7.90 -1.17
C GLY A 199 17.70 -7.33 0.23
N ARG A 200 16.86 -6.29 0.32
CA ARG A 200 16.08 -6.02 1.54
C ARG A 200 14.79 -6.82 1.45
N PRO A 201 14.55 -7.82 2.32
CA PRO A 201 13.28 -8.54 2.34
C PRO A 201 12.17 -7.63 2.87
N ILE A 202 11.04 -7.62 2.18
CA ILE A 202 9.82 -6.91 2.55
C ILE A 202 8.66 -7.90 2.56
N ILE A 203 7.97 -7.99 3.69
CA ILE A 203 6.72 -8.75 3.81
C ILE A 203 5.56 -7.76 3.71
N SER A 204 4.85 -7.79 2.59
CA SER A 204 3.64 -7.00 2.42
C SER A 204 2.46 -7.69 3.09
N GLN A 205 1.93 -7.04 4.12
CA GLN A 205 0.68 -7.44 4.77
C GLN A 205 -0.56 -6.79 4.13
N CYS A 206 -0.42 -6.10 2.99
CA CYS A 206 -1.55 -5.46 2.32
C CYS A 206 -2.53 -6.51 1.77
N GLY A 207 -3.76 -6.45 2.29
CA GLY A 207 -4.82 -7.42 2.07
C GLY A 207 -4.69 -8.69 2.91
N SER A 208 -3.79 -8.73 3.89
CA SER A 208 -3.59 -9.91 4.73
C SER A 208 -4.59 -10.00 5.88
N VAL A 209 -4.72 -11.20 6.46
CA VAL A 209 -5.52 -11.42 7.68
C VAL A 209 -5.03 -10.59 8.87
N THR A 210 -3.74 -10.24 8.89
CA THR A 210 -3.10 -9.44 9.95
C THR A 210 -2.96 -7.96 9.61
N GLU A 211 -3.43 -7.50 8.44
CA GLU A 211 -3.28 -6.09 8.00
C GLU A 211 -3.79 -5.11 9.06
N LEU A 212 -5.00 -5.36 9.56
CA LEU A 212 -5.66 -4.47 10.52
C LEU A 212 -4.98 -4.48 11.89
N ILE A 213 -4.45 -5.63 12.30
CA ILE A 213 -3.67 -5.77 13.54
C ILE A 213 -2.35 -4.99 13.41
N GLN A 214 -1.67 -5.07 12.27
CA GLN A 214 -0.47 -4.29 12.04
C GLN A 214 -0.76 -2.77 12.08
N ILE A 215 -1.86 -2.33 11.46
CA ILE A 215 -2.29 -0.93 11.51
C ILE A 215 -2.56 -0.50 12.97
N GLN A 216 -3.19 -1.36 13.78
CA GLN A 216 -3.42 -1.12 15.21
C GLN A 216 -2.12 -0.81 15.94
N ILE A 217 -1.13 -1.71 15.80
CA ILE A 217 0.17 -1.61 16.46
C ILE A 217 0.91 -0.34 16.01
N GLN A 218 0.94 -0.06 14.71
CA GLN A 218 1.59 1.14 14.17
C GLN A 218 1.00 2.44 14.70
N ILE A 219 -0.33 2.50 14.80
CA ILE A 219 -1.03 3.67 15.34
C ILE A 219 -0.71 3.82 16.83
N GLN A 220 -0.77 2.73 17.61
CA GLN A 220 -0.44 2.77 19.04
C GLN A 220 0.99 3.26 19.29
N ILE A 221 1.97 2.76 18.51
CA ILE A 221 3.37 3.21 18.58
C ILE A 221 3.47 4.71 18.29
N PHE A 222 2.81 5.20 17.22
CA PHE A 222 2.83 6.61 16.86
C PHE A 222 2.30 7.51 17.97
N TYR A 223 1.17 7.14 18.60
CA TYR A 223 0.62 7.89 19.73
C TYR A 223 1.55 7.85 20.93
N TRP A 224 2.15 6.70 21.26
CA TRP A 224 3.15 6.59 22.33
C TRP A 224 4.35 7.51 22.10
N THR A 225 4.90 7.55 20.88
CA THR A 225 6.07 8.40 20.55
C THR A 225 5.79 9.90 20.58
N LYS A 226 4.53 10.33 20.58
CA LYS A 226 4.17 11.76 20.71
C LYS A 226 4.10 12.25 22.15
N HIS A 227 4.11 11.35 23.12
CA HIS A 227 4.00 11.65 24.55
C HIS A 227 5.32 11.41 25.32
N ILE A 228 6.43 11.21 24.59
CA ILE A 228 7.82 11.18 25.08
C ILE A 228 8.53 12.40 24.52
#